data_AF-A0A8T5V1E5-F1
#
_entry.id   AF-A0A8T5V1E5-F1
#
_cell.length_a   1.000
_cell.length_b   1.000
_cell.length_c   1.000
_cell.angle_alpha   90.00
_cell.angle_beta   90.00
_cell.angle_gamma   90.00
#
_symmetry.space_group_name_H-M   'P 1'
#
loop_
_entity.id
_entity.type
_entity.pdbx_description
1 polymer ?
#
loop_
_entity_poly.entity_id
_entity_poly.type
_entity_poly.pdbx_seq_one_letter_code
_entity_poly.pdbx_strand_id
1 'polypeptide(L)'
;MIPELINKFYEDKLISKNQYQSLSPLKKDYDKKLGNFLVDGGFITQKDLKTFFKENKEFLFQIFNKWMKENSKIANAIIWRSKDSNNSQNEAHNYNVWTEDKKHELSNTFWKTLLDILPDLKDAPECTLNISDDGTVLSTDLNPDDAWIYYINYVAHSIRVEIDRLVHWSILRYNSEQLEFLLDSRTFFEYSEPRDVYSIWRWHESLFSHGSATIGDPVRIYDFLDSGNLIGITRWGTIGRFLGWIRNNLYHYDSGNTPENYKKHWQYQGYPPVERIISGTTHPKNGFKHFTAGCWGTTGFIRIILKTINFPVLLEERCGHAMPHFVYDKTHEFYLSHADDPYNTLFKHNTPQLIPLELIIDRYKFDEWFNKDLPEKTICNNVGRRALELAVEYIPNEILKIYCDDISKGKTHEEGRMYNEIFREHIPLVDLNAFGFWNRLESKIKSLGGCEYILKEI
;
A
#
# COMPACT_ATOMS: atom_id res chain seq x y z
N MET A 1 19.07 18.58 7.22
CA MET A 1 19.59 17.30 7.74
C MET A 1 20.81 16.78 7.00
N ILE A 2 20.81 16.33 5.73
CA ILE A 2 22.06 15.98 5.00
C ILE A 2 23.12 17.10 5.05
N PRO A 3 22.75 18.38 4.78
CA PRO A 3 23.62 19.52 5.01
C PRO A 3 24.19 19.65 6.41
N GLU A 4 23.36 19.42 7.44
CA GLU A 4 23.74 19.53 8.85
C GLU A 4 24.57 18.32 9.30
N LEU A 5 24.32 17.15 8.70
CA LEU A 5 25.01 15.90 8.95
C LEU A 5 26.42 15.95 8.34
N ILE A 6 26.53 16.42 7.08
CA ILE A 6 27.81 16.70 6.41
C ILE A 6 28.56 17.82 7.13
N ASN A 7 27.88 18.90 7.54
CA ASN A 7 28.48 19.97 8.35
C ASN A 7 28.99 19.41 9.69
N LYS A 8 28.20 18.61 10.41
CA LYS A 8 28.58 18.01 11.70
C LYS A 8 29.76 17.04 11.55
N PHE A 9 29.85 16.29 10.45
CA PHE A 9 31.02 15.45 10.17
C PHE A 9 32.27 16.26 9.89
N TYR A 10 32.14 17.42 9.26
CA TYR A 10 33.27 18.31 9.08
C TYR A 10 33.69 18.96 10.40
N GLU A 11 32.73 19.42 11.20
CA GLU A 11 32.96 20.02 12.53
C GLU A 11 33.61 19.02 13.50
N ASP A 12 33.15 17.76 13.51
CA ASP A 12 33.72 16.66 14.30
C ASP A 12 35.06 16.13 13.73
N LYS A 13 35.59 16.72 12.64
CA LYS A 13 36.80 16.32 11.91
C LYS A 13 36.79 14.87 11.38
N LEU A 14 35.60 14.34 11.17
CA LEU A 14 35.36 12.99 10.65
C LEU A 14 35.53 12.92 9.12
N ILE A 15 35.34 14.04 8.42
CA ILE A 15 35.70 14.21 7.02
C ILE A 15 36.74 15.33 6.87
N SER A 16 37.68 15.14 5.94
CA SER A 16 38.63 16.19 5.56
C SER A 16 37.90 17.38 4.94
N LYS A 17 38.56 18.55 4.92
CA LYS A 17 38.04 19.74 4.23
C LYS A 17 37.72 19.45 2.76
N ASN A 18 38.51 18.62 2.08
CA ASN A 18 38.27 18.22 0.70
C ASN A 18 37.03 17.32 0.57
N GLN A 19 36.83 16.37 1.49
CA GLN A 19 35.63 15.52 1.53
C GLN A 19 34.37 16.31 1.90
N TYR A 20 34.47 17.28 2.80
CA TYR A 20 33.40 18.22 3.10
C TYR A 20 33.04 19.07 1.89
N GLN A 21 34.04 19.57 1.16
CA GLN A 21 33.84 20.32 -0.07
C GLN A 21 33.22 19.47 -1.18
N SER A 22 33.51 18.17 -1.26
CA SER A 22 32.86 17.26 -2.22
C SER A 22 31.45 16.81 -1.80
N LEU A 23 31.10 16.91 -0.51
CA LEU A 23 29.79 16.52 0.05
C LEU A 23 28.82 17.72 0.20
N SER A 24 29.36 18.91 0.47
CA SER A 24 28.67 20.21 0.47
C SER A 24 27.73 20.47 -0.74
N PRO A 25 28.01 19.97 -1.97
CA PRO A 25 27.18 20.20 -3.15
C PRO A 25 25.89 19.37 -3.22
N LEU A 26 25.74 18.34 -2.37
CA LEU A 26 24.44 17.66 -2.16
C LEU A 26 23.38 18.61 -1.54
N LYS A 27 23.69 19.90 -1.36
CA LYS A 27 22.81 20.97 -0.87
C LYS A 27 21.84 21.55 -1.92
N LYS A 28 22.09 21.45 -3.23
CA LYS A 28 21.24 22.13 -4.22
C LYS A 28 21.18 21.43 -5.58
N ASP A 29 19.95 21.32 -6.07
CA ASP A 29 19.54 21.06 -7.45
C ASP A 29 20.13 19.80 -8.10
N TYR A 30 19.49 18.66 -7.78
CA TYR A 30 19.47 17.51 -8.68
C TYR A 30 18.66 17.88 -9.93
N ASP A 31 19.32 18.04 -11.07
CA ASP A 31 18.63 18.14 -12.36
C ASP A 31 18.19 16.75 -12.81
N LYS A 32 16.90 16.44 -12.58
CA LYS A 32 16.24 15.18 -13.01
C LYS A 32 16.45 14.85 -14.50
N LYS A 33 16.76 15.82 -15.37
CA LYS A 33 17.01 15.57 -16.81
C LYS A 33 18.43 15.11 -17.13
N LEU A 34 19.42 15.49 -16.31
CA LEU A 34 20.83 15.22 -16.60
C LEU A 34 21.45 14.17 -15.67
N GLY A 35 20.79 13.83 -14.57
CA GLY A 35 21.28 12.82 -13.62
C GLY A 35 22.59 13.22 -12.92
N ASN A 36 22.88 14.53 -12.86
CA ASN A 36 24.11 15.08 -12.32
C ASN A 36 23.81 16.04 -11.15
N PHE A 37 24.74 16.11 -10.19
CA PHE A 37 24.72 17.11 -9.12
C PHE A 37 25.57 18.31 -9.53
N LEU A 38 25.06 19.52 -9.34
CA LEU A 38 25.76 20.78 -9.60
C LEU A 38 26.71 21.12 -8.44
N VAL A 39 28.00 21.23 -8.74
CA VAL A 39 29.09 21.40 -7.77
C VAL A 39 30.07 22.46 -8.23
N ASP A 40 30.09 23.63 -7.57
CA ASP A 40 31.08 24.69 -7.84
C ASP A 40 31.25 25.04 -9.34
N GLY A 41 30.16 24.99 -10.11
CA GLY A 41 30.16 25.25 -11.56
C GLY A 41 30.53 24.05 -12.45
N GLY A 42 30.77 22.86 -11.88
CA GLY A 42 30.96 21.58 -12.56
C GLY A 42 29.89 20.54 -12.21
N PHE A 43 29.79 19.46 -13.01
CA PHE A 43 28.83 18.37 -12.78
C PHE A 43 29.54 17.16 -12.15
N ILE A 44 29.05 16.67 -11.01
CA ILE A 44 29.39 15.33 -10.50
C ILE A 44 28.54 14.32 -11.25
N THR A 45 29.18 13.34 -11.88
CA THR A 45 28.48 12.28 -12.62
C THR A 45 28.07 11.12 -11.70
N GLN A 46 27.13 10.30 -12.15
CA GLN A 46 26.78 9.05 -11.44
C GLN A 46 27.99 8.11 -11.27
N LYS A 47 28.96 8.15 -12.18
CA LYS A 47 30.22 7.41 -12.07
C LYS A 47 31.07 7.90 -10.90
N ASP A 48 31.13 9.21 -10.71
CA ASP A 48 31.89 9.83 -9.61
C ASP A 48 31.27 9.48 -8.25
N LEU A 49 29.94 9.46 -8.15
CA LEU A 49 29.24 9.01 -6.94
C LEU A 49 29.48 7.53 -6.61
N LYS A 50 29.48 6.67 -7.63
CA LYS A 50 29.80 5.24 -7.46
C LYS A 50 31.23 5.05 -6.95
N THR A 51 32.19 5.81 -7.49
CA THR A 51 33.59 5.81 -7.04
C THR A 51 33.69 6.30 -5.60
N PHE A 52 33.11 7.46 -5.28
CA PHE A 52 33.09 8.02 -3.93
C PHE A 52 32.51 7.04 -2.91
N PHE A 53 31.35 6.46 -3.21
CA PHE A 53 30.70 5.47 -2.35
C PHE A 53 31.63 4.28 -2.08
N LYS A 54 32.29 3.75 -3.11
CA LYS A 54 33.22 2.62 -2.99
C LYS A 54 34.42 2.96 -2.10
N GLU A 55 34.99 4.15 -2.24
CA GLU A 55 36.18 4.59 -1.51
C GLU A 55 35.88 4.94 -0.04
N ASN A 56 34.65 5.31 0.29
CA ASN A 56 34.27 5.81 1.61
C ASN A 56 33.32 4.87 2.37
N LYS A 57 33.15 3.62 1.93
CA LYS A 57 32.16 2.67 2.47
C LYS A 57 32.24 2.50 4.00
N GLU A 58 33.44 2.36 4.55
CA GLU A 58 33.65 2.17 5.99
C GLU A 58 33.25 3.42 6.79
N PHE A 59 33.68 4.57 6.30
CA PHE A 59 33.33 5.86 6.90
C PHE A 59 31.81 6.09 6.91
N LEU A 60 31.16 5.82 5.78
CA LEU A 60 29.71 5.91 5.62
C LEU A 60 28.96 4.93 6.54
N PHE A 61 29.52 3.73 6.77
CA PHE A 61 28.98 2.79 7.74
C PHE A 61 29.04 3.30 9.18
N GLN A 62 30.17 3.86 9.60
CA GLN A 62 30.31 4.42 10.96
C GLN A 62 29.30 5.52 11.23
N ILE A 63 29.06 6.39 10.24
CA ILE A 63 28.01 7.40 10.30
C ILE A 63 26.63 6.76 10.48
N PHE A 64 26.27 5.84 9.59
CA PHE A 64 24.96 5.21 9.60
C PHE A 64 24.72 4.49 10.93
N ASN A 65 25.70 3.73 11.40
CA ASN A 65 25.63 3.01 12.66
C ASN A 65 25.54 3.94 13.87
N LYS A 66 26.21 5.12 13.85
CA LYS A 66 26.03 6.15 14.88
C LYS A 66 24.59 6.65 14.91
N TRP A 67 24.00 6.95 13.75
CA TRP A 67 22.59 7.36 13.65
C TRP A 67 21.65 6.26 14.16
N MET A 68 21.90 4.99 13.83
CA MET A 68 21.12 3.85 14.33
C MET A 68 21.16 3.74 15.86
N LYS A 69 22.33 3.98 16.48
CA LYS A 69 22.48 3.99 17.95
C LYS A 69 21.74 5.15 18.60
N GLU A 70 21.80 6.35 18.00
CA GLU A 70 21.07 7.54 18.46
C GLU A 70 19.55 7.36 18.32
N ASN A 71 19.10 6.55 17.36
CA ASN A 71 17.69 6.25 17.08
C ASN A 71 17.33 4.81 17.44
N SER A 72 17.66 4.39 18.66
CA SER A 72 17.55 2.99 19.12
C SER A 72 16.15 2.38 18.98
N LYS A 73 15.07 3.17 19.04
CA LYS A 73 13.70 2.67 18.78
C LYS A 73 13.53 2.15 17.35
N ILE A 74 14.08 2.88 16.37
CA ILE A 74 14.08 2.45 14.96
C ILE A 74 14.95 1.21 14.81
N ALA A 75 16.16 1.21 15.37
CA ALA A 75 17.05 0.06 15.34
C ALA A 75 16.39 -1.21 15.93
N ASN A 76 15.68 -1.08 17.05
CA ASN A 76 14.99 -2.20 17.68
C ASN A 76 13.82 -2.76 16.86
N ALA A 77 13.18 -1.93 16.04
CA ALA A 77 12.05 -2.32 15.21
C ALA A 77 12.44 -2.92 13.85
N ILE A 78 13.69 -2.72 13.41
CA ILE A 78 14.24 -3.39 12.23
C ILE A 78 14.54 -4.83 12.61
N ILE A 79 13.67 -5.74 12.18
CA ILE A 79 13.71 -7.16 12.54
C ILE A 79 13.78 -7.99 11.27
N TRP A 80 14.75 -8.91 11.23
CA TRP A 80 14.87 -9.90 10.18
C TRP A 80 14.70 -11.28 10.76
N ARG A 81 13.74 -12.02 10.20
CA ARG A 81 13.52 -13.43 10.51
C ARG A 81 14.24 -14.30 9.51
N SER A 82 15.07 -15.22 9.97
CA SER A 82 15.73 -16.22 9.11
C SER A 82 16.06 -17.48 9.88
N LYS A 83 16.39 -18.56 9.16
CA LYS A 83 17.10 -19.70 9.75
C LYS A 83 18.52 -19.27 10.12
N ASP A 84 18.86 -19.32 11.40
CA ASP A 84 20.25 -19.14 11.81
C ASP A 84 21.03 -20.40 11.38
N SER A 85 22.18 -20.22 10.73
CA SER A 85 23.08 -21.33 10.40
C SER A 85 23.59 -22.07 11.64
N ASN A 86 23.58 -21.43 12.81
CA ASN A 86 24.12 -21.98 14.06
C ASN A 86 23.06 -22.57 14.99
N ASN A 87 21.77 -22.29 14.77
CA ASN A 87 20.67 -22.81 15.57
C ASN A 87 19.59 -23.39 14.67
N SER A 88 19.09 -24.59 14.99
CA SER A 88 17.99 -25.22 14.26
C SER A 88 16.61 -24.57 14.51
N GLN A 89 16.57 -23.29 14.87
CA GLN A 89 15.34 -22.56 15.15
C GLN A 89 15.24 -21.31 14.27
N ASN A 90 14.04 -21.09 13.75
CA ASN A 90 13.63 -19.92 13.02
C ASN A 90 13.50 -18.72 13.99
N GLU A 91 14.54 -17.89 14.07
CA GLU A 91 14.61 -16.76 15.00
C GLU A 91 14.48 -15.40 14.30
N ALA A 92 13.82 -14.47 14.98
CA ALA A 92 13.67 -13.08 14.56
C ALA A 92 14.70 -12.22 15.31
N HIS A 93 15.62 -11.61 14.56
CA HIS A 93 16.72 -10.84 15.11
C HIS A 93 16.54 -9.36 14.79
N ASN A 94 16.63 -8.49 15.80
CA ASN A 94 16.66 -7.05 15.58
C ASN A 94 18.05 -6.58 15.11
N TYR A 95 18.11 -5.38 14.54
CA TYR A 95 19.34 -4.77 14.00
C TYR A 95 20.54 -4.82 14.96
N ASN A 96 20.31 -4.66 16.27
CA ASN A 96 21.40 -4.56 17.24
C ASN A 96 22.18 -5.87 17.38
N VAL A 97 21.53 -7.02 17.15
CA VAL A 97 22.15 -8.34 17.22
C VAL A 97 22.56 -8.89 15.85
N TRP A 98 22.30 -8.16 14.76
CA TRP A 98 22.77 -8.56 13.44
C TRP A 98 24.30 -8.61 13.37
N THR A 99 24.81 -9.48 12.49
CA THR A 99 26.23 -9.49 12.12
C THR A 99 26.63 -8.15 11.51
N GLU A 100 27.92 -7.79 11.62
CA GLU A 100 28.42 -6.55 11.03
C GLU A 100 28.21 -6.53 9.51
N ASP A 101 28.34 -7.68 8.82
CA ASP A 101 28.07 -7.78 7.38
C ASP A 101 26.64 -7.34 7.02
N LYS A 102 25.62 -7.84 7.73
CA LYS A 102 24.22 -7.42 7.51
C LYS A 102 24.01 -5.94 7.80
N LYS A 103 24.65 -5.40 8.84
CA LYS A 103 24.58 -3.95 9.14
C LYS A 103 25.27 -3.12 8.05
N HIS A 104 26.39 -3.59 7.52
CA HIS A 104 27.08 -2.98 6.38
C HIS A 104 26.21 -3.01 5.13
N GLU A 105 25.52 -4.12 4.86
CA GLU A 105 24.59 -4.23 3.73
C GLU A 105 23.47 -3.22 3.83
N LEU A 106 22.78 -3.11 4.97
CA LEU A 106 21.75 -2.09 5.18
C LEU A 106 22.31 -0.68 5.00
N SER A 107 23.48 -0.38 5.59
CA SER A 107 24.15 0.92 5.41
C SER A 107 24.46 1.21 3.95
N ASN A 108 24.99 0.23 3.21
CA ASN A 108 25.29 0.39 1.79
C ASN A 108 24.04 0.69 0.99
N THR A 109 22.96 -0.04 1.26
CA THR A 109 21.66 0.16 0.61
C THR A 109 21.11 1.55 0.94
N PHE A 110 21.16 1.97 2.21
CA PHE A 110 20.77 3.33 2.61
C PHE A 110 21.51 4.41 1.82
N TRP A 111 22.84 4.36 1.78
CA TRP A 111 23.62 5.39 1.09
C TRP A 111 23.44 5.36 -0.42
N LYS A 112 23.30 4.17 -1.03
CA LYS A 112 22.96 4.06 -2.46
C LYS A 112 21.59 4.69 -2.73
N THR A 113 20.58 4.35 -1.93
CA THR A 113 19.23 4.92 -2.03
C THR A 113 19.24 6.43 -1.81
N LEU A 114 20.04 6.95 -0.87
CA LEU A 114 20.18 8.38 -0.61
C LEU A 114 20.82 9.14 -1.78
N LEU A 115 21.79 8.51 -2.46
CA LEU A 115 22.53 9.08 -3.58
C LEU A 115 21.86 8.82 -4.94
N ASP A 116 20.60 8.35 -4.94
CA ASP A 116 19.85 7.91 -6.13
C ASP A 116 20.64 6.93 -7.02
N ILE A 117 21.50 6.12 -6.40
CA ILE A 117 22.09 4.93 -7.01
C ILE A 117 21.07 3.82 -6.87
N LEU A 118 20.05 3.86 -7.75
CA LEU A 118 18.90 2.96 -7.68
C LEU A 118 19.33 1.49 -7.64
N PRO A 119 18.68 0.67 -6.80
CA PRO A 119 18.90 -0.76 -6.81
C PRO A 119 18.37 -1.34 -8.13
N ASP A 120 19.03 -2.38 -8.65
CA ASP A 120 18.56 -3.09 -9.84
C ASP A 120 17.48 -4.11 -9.46
N LEU A 121 16.41 -3.63 -8.80
CA LEU A 121 15.26 -4.44 -8.42
C LEU A 121 14.34 -4.61 -9.62
N LYS A 122 13.95 -5.86 -9.90
CA LYS A 122 12.95 -6.17 -10.94
C LYS A 122 11.59 -5.57 -10.57
N ASP A 123 10.83 -5.14 -11.56
CA ASP A 123 9.45 -4.65 -11.40
C ASP A 123 8.47 -5.76 -11.02
N ALA A 124 8.81 -6.99 -11.43
CA ALA A 124 8.17 -8.23 -11.02
C ALA A 124 9.28 -9.16 -10.46
N PRO A 125 9.34 -9.37 -9.13
CA PRO A 125 10.30 -10.29 -8.53
C PRO A 125 10.17 -11.68 -9.14
N GLU A 126 11.26 -12.45 -9.21
CA GLU A 126 11.11 -13.88 -9.52
C GLU A 126 10.51 -14.59 -8.31
N CYS A 127 9.53 -15.45 -8.54
CA CYS A 127 8.87 -16.18 -7.47
C CYS A 127 8.68 -17.64 -7.81
N THR A 128 8.66 -18.47 -6.77
CA THR A 128 7.99 -19.76 -6.80
C THR A 128 6.55 -19.61 -6.31
N LEU A 129 5.70 -20.57 -6.64
CA LEU A 129 4.29 -20.55 -6.26
C LEU A 129 4.01 -21.71 -5.33
N ASN A 130 3.27 -21.42 -4.28
CA ASN A 130 2.58 -22.43 -3.50
C ASN A 130 1.13 -22.51 -3.98
N ILE A 131 0.72 -23.69 -4.45
CA ILE A 131 -0.59 -23.92 -5.06
C ILE A 131 -1.34 -24.94 -4.22
N SER A 132 -2.61 -24.69 -3.92
CA SER A 132 -3.50 -25.65 -3.25
C SER A 132 -3.94 -26.77 -4.19
N ASP A 133 -4.55 -27.80 -3.61
CA ASP A 133 -5.05 -28.96 -4.36
C ASP A 133 -6.09 -28.59 -5.44
N ASP A 134 -6.82 -27.50 -5.26
CA ASP A 134 -7.80 -26.98 -6.22
C ASP A 134 -7.19 -26.07 -7.31
N GLY A 135 -5.86 -25.92 -7.33
CA GLY A 135 -5.13 -25.13 -8.31
C GLY A 135 -5.08 -23.62 -8.02
N THR A 136 -5.48 -23.18 -6.82
CA THR A 136 -5.41 -21.76 -6.45
C THR A 136 -4.06 -21.36 -5.83
N VAL A 137 -3.65 -20.11 -6.05
CA VAL A 137 -2.39 -19.58 -5.51
C VAL A 137 -2.56 -19.24 -4.03
N LEU A 138 -1.88 -20.00 -3.17
CA LEU A 138 -1.84 -19.82 -1.72
C LEU A 138 -0.81 -18.80 -1.27
N SER A 139 0.35 -18.78 -1.93
CA SER A 139 1.40 -17.80 -1.69
C SER A 139 2.28 -17.57 -2.91
N THR A 140 2.89 -16.39 -2.93
CA THR A 140 3.99 -16.03 -3.83
C THR A 140 5.27 -16.01 -3.02
N ASP A 141 6.22 -16.83 -3.42
CA ASP A 141 7.38 -17.15 -2.60
C ASP A 141 8.65 -16.58 -3.22
N LEU A 142 9.37 -15.79 -2.42
CA LEU A 142 10.69 -15.27 -2.75
C LEU A 142 11.76 -16.22 -2.19
N ASN A 143 12.86 -16.38 -2.91
CA ASN A 143 14.04 -17.00 -2.32
C ASN A 143 14.65 -16.08 -1.23
N PRO A 144 15.48 -16.61 -0.31
CA PRO A 144 16.03 -15.84 0.80
C PRO A 144 16.81 -14.59 0.41
N ASP A 145 17.62 -14.67 -0.66
CA ASP A 145 18.45 -13.55 -1.10
C ASP A 145 17.59 -12.40 -1.65
N ASP A 146 16.59 -12.72 -2.49
CA ASP A 146 15.65 -11.73 -3.01
C ASP A 146 14.86 -11.08 -1.87
N ALA A 147 14.30 -11.88 -0.96
CA ALA A 147 13.53 -11.38 0.17
C ALA A 147 14.35 -10.42 1.05
N TRP A 148 15.63 -10.75 1.30
CA TRP A 148 16.56 -9.91 2.02
C TRP A 148 16.80 -8.59 1.30
N ILE A 149 17.10 -8.63 -0.02
CA ILE A 149 17.36 -7.44 -0.83
C ILE A 149 16.14 -6.51 -0.81
N TYR A 150 14.93 -7.02 -1.05
CA TYR A 150 13.75 -6.17 -0.99
C TYR A 150 13.54 -5.57 0.40
N TYR A 151 13.65 -6.39 1.45
CA TYR A 151 13.48 -5.92 2.83
C TYR A 151 14.43 -4.79 3.19
N ILE A 152 15.73 -4.95 2.97
CA ILE A 152 16.70 -3.88 3.30
C ILE A 152 16.50 -2.64 2.43
N ASN A 153 15.99 -2.77 1.19
CA ASN A 153 15.63 -1.62 0.36
C ASN A 153 14.44 -0.84 0.94
N TYR A 154 13.41 -1.52 1.46
CA TYR A 154 12.31 -0.83 2.14
C TYR A 154 12.76 -0.16 3.44
N VAL A 155 13.60 -0.82 4.24
CA VAL A 155 14.16 -0.22 5.47
C VAL A 155 15.04 0.99 5.14
N ALA A 156 15.94 0.87 4.16
CA ALA A 156 16.77 1.96 3.68
C ALA A 156 15.94 3.15 3.16
N HIS A 157 14.91 2.87 2.36
CA HIS A 157 14.01 3.89 1.84
C HIS A 157 13.20 4.57 2.96
N SER A 158 12.71 3.80 3.94
CA SER A 158 12.02 4.34 5.12
C SER A 158 12.89 5.33 5.91
N ILE A 159 14.18 4.99 6.10
CA ILE A 159 15.16 5.88 6.74
C ILE A 159 15.42 7.12 5.87
N ARG A 160 15.56 6.97 4.54
CA ARG A 160 15.70 8.10 3.60
C ARG A 160 14.51 9.06 3.72
N VAL A 161 13.28 8.55 3.69
CA VAL A 161 12.06 9.37 3.80
C VAL A 161 12.06 10.24 5.07
N GLU A 162 12.56 9.71 6.18
CA GLU A 162 12.73 10.45 7.43
C GLU A 162 13.85 11.51 7.33
N ILE A 163 15.04 11.14 6.83
CA ILE A 163 16.22 12.01 6.78
C ILE A 163 16.07 13.14 5.76
N ASP A 164 15.47 12.86 4.61
CA ASP A 164 15.24 13.84 3.54
C ASP A 164 13.94 14.63 3.74
N ARG A 165 13.13 14.26 4.75
CA ARG A 165 11.80 14.85 4.99
C ARG A 165 10.92 14.80 3.73
N LEU A 166 10.94 13.65 3.05
CA LEU A 166 10.14 13.40 1.85
C LEU A 166 8.62 13.43 2.11
N VAL A 167 8.23 13.45 3.39
CA VAL A 167 6.84 13.56 3.86
C VAL A 167 6.77 14.51 5.06
N HIS A 168 5.56 15.02 5.36
CA HIS A 168 5.31 15.96 6.45
C HIS A 168 5.18 15.30 7.84
N TRP A 169 5.34 13.99 7.92
CA TRP A 169 5.33 13.26 9.17
C TRP A 169 6.67 12.59 9.45
N SER A 170 6.82 12.05 10.67
CA SER A 170 8.09 11.50 11.12
C SER A 170 7.89 10.17 11.86
N ILE A 171 8.71 9.19 11.50
CA ILE A 171 8.76 7.88 12.17
C ILE A 171 9.42 7.98 13.55
N LEU A 172 10.17 9.06 13.83
CA LEU A 172 10.73 9.32 15.16
C LEU A 172 9.65 9.52 16.24
N ARG A 173 8.42 9.83 15.82
CA ARG A 173 7.25 10.00 16.71
C ARG A 173 6.43 8.72 16.86
N TYR A 174 6.76 7.66 16.13
CA TYR A 174 6.04 6.40 16.21
C TYR A 174 6.35 5.65 17.49
N ASN A 175 5.34 4.93 17.97
CA ASN A 175 5.51 3.94 19.01
C ASN A 175 6.14 2.65 18.43
N SER A 176 6.49 1.70 19.29
CA SER A 176 7.17 0.46 18.86
C SER A 176 6.34 -0.36 17.86
N GLU A 177 5.03 -0.45 18.07
CA GLU A 177 4.11 -1.21 17.23
C GLU A 177 3.99 -0.60 15.82
N GLN A 178 3.82 0.73 15.74
CA GLN A 178 3.82 1.46 14.47
C GLN A 178 5.14 1.31 13.70
N LEU A 179 6.27 1.26 14.41
CA LEU A 179 7.58 1.01 13.80
C LEU A 179 7.71 -0.44 13.32
N GLU A 180 7.23 -1.43 14.08
CA GLU A 180 7.22 -2.84 13.69
C GLU A 180 6.44 -3.05 12.39
N PHE A 181 5.27 -2.41 12.25
CA PHE A 181 4.46 -2.47 11.01
C PHE A 181 5.19 -1.96 9.76
N LEU A 182 6.17 -1.07 9.93
CA LEU A 182 6.99 -0.57 8.83
C LEU A 182 8.25 -1.40 8.61
N LEU A 183 8.94 -1.79 9.69
CA LEU A 183 10.35 -2.18 9.67
C LEU A 183 10.58 -3.67 10.01
N ASP A 184 9.57 -4.42 10.40
CA ASP A 184 9.70 -5.85 10.67
C ASP A 184 9.48 -6.67 9.41
N SER A 185 10.43 -7.54 9.08
CA SER A 185 10.39 -8.41 7.89
C SER A 185 9.13 -9.28 7.82
N ARG A 186 8.58 -9.69 8.98
CA ARG A 186 7.36 -10.50 9.11
C ARG A 186 6.11 -9.78 8.60
N THR A 187 6.17 -8.47 8.39
CA THR A 187 5.07 -7.67 7.84
C THR A 187 5.11 -7.59 6.31
N PHE A 188 6.22 -8.01 5.70
CA PHE A 188 6.45 -8.07 4.25
C PHE A 188 6.22 -9.48 3.71
N PHE A 189 6.68 -10.49 4.44
CA PHE A 189 6.60 -11.90 4.08
C PHE A 189 6.71 -12.77 5.33
N GLU A 190 6.30 -14.04 5.23
CA GLU A 190 6.54 -15.05 6.26
C GLU A 190 7.62 -16.03 5.82
N TYR A 191 8.59 -16.31 6.69
CA TYR A 191 9.62 -17.31 6.42
C TYR A 191 9.10 -18.74 6.62
N SER A 192 9.13 -19.54 5.56
CA SER A 192 8.75 -20.95 5.55
C SER A 192 9.99 -21.83 5.62
N GLU A 193 10.37 -22.24 6.84
CA GLU A 193 11.56 -23.07 7.08
C GLU A 193 11.59 -24.39 6.27
N PRO A 194 10.48 -25.16 6.12
CA PRO A 194 10.52 -26.42 5.38
C PRO A 194 10.83 -26.25 3.88
N ARG A 195 10.53 -25.09 3.32
CA ARG A 195 10.72 -24.77 1.89
C ARG A 195 11.89 -23.82 1.65
N ASP A 196 12.42 -23.22 2.71
CA ASP A 196 13.45 -22.17 2.68
C ASP A 196 13.07 -21.00 1.76
N VAL A 197 11.86 -20.48 1.92
CA VAL A 197 11.32 -19.36 1.14
C VAL A 197 10.66 -18.33 2.03
N TYR A 198 10.50 -17.12 1.50
CA TYR A 198 9.74 -16.05 2.11
C TYR A 198 8.43 -15.84 1.36
N SER A 199 7.34 -16.26 1.99
CA SER A 199 6.01 -16.34 1.41
C SER A 199 5.20 -15.09 1.68
N ILE A 200 4.68 -14.50 0.62
CA ILE A 200 3.58 -13.54 0.71
C ILE A 200 2.30 -14.36 0.76
N TRP A 201 1.69 -14.44 1.93
CA TRP A 201 0.43 -15.16 2.15
C TRP A 201 -0.76 -14.22 2.04
N ARG A 202 -1.74 -14.63 1.22
CA ARG A 202 -3.05 -13.96 1.19
C ARG A 202 -3.66 -13.92 2.59
N TRP A 203 -3.76 -15.07 3.26
CA TRP A 203 -4.29 -15.19 4.62
C TRP A 203 -3.52 -16.25 5.41
N HIS A 204 -3.30 -15.99 6.70
CA HIS A 204 -2.61 -16.90 7.61
C HIS A 204 -3.09 -16.65 9.05
N GLU A 205 -3.75 -17.62 9.68
CA GLU A 205 -4.40 -17.43 11.00
C GLU A 205 -3.42 -17.13 12.14
N SER A 206 -2.18 -17.62 12.06
CA SER A 206 -1.20 -17.49 13.14
C SER A 206 -0.24 -16.31 13.00
N LEU A 207 -0.33 -15.52 11.93
CA LEU A 207 0.70 -14.53 11.55
C LEU A 207 0.12 -13.29 10.85
N PHE A 208 0.98 -12.36 10.44
CA PHE A 208 0.59 -11.22 9.61
C PHE A 208 0.03 -11.71 8.27
N SER A 209 -1.20 -11.32 7.96
CA SER A 209 -1.74 -11.47 6.61
C SER A 209 -1.16 -10.36 5.71
N HIS A 210 -0.65 -10.75 4.55
CA HIS A 210 0.04 -9.83 3.64
C HIS A 210 -0.91 -9.20 2.62
N GLY A 211 -2.03 -9.88 2.33
CA GLY A 211 -2.87 -9.61 1.17
C GLY A 211 -2.33 -10.32 -0.09
N SER A 212 -2.92 -10.00 -1.23
CA SER A 212 -2.56 -10.60 -2.51
C SER A 212 -1.87 -9.59 -3.42
N ALA A 213 -0.73 -9.06 -2.97
CA ALA A 213 0.12 -8.17 -3.76
C ALA A 213 1.60 -8.47 -3.49
N THR A 214 2.41 -8.50 -4.55
CA THR A 214 3.85 -8.74 -4.47
C THR A 214 4.59 -7.41 -4.40
N ILE A 215 5.54 -7.30 -3.48
CA ILE A 215 6.33 -6.09 -3.26
C ILE A 215 7.12 -5.71 -4.52
N GLY A 216 7.35 -4.42 -4.71
CA GLY A 216 8.22 -3.86 -5.76
C GLY A 216 9.29 -2.95 -5.18
N ASP A 217 10.01 -2.23 -6.04
CA ASP A 217 11.03 -1.27 -5.62
C ASP A 217 10.41 -0.08 -4.87
N PRO A 218 10.76 0.15 -3.59
CA PRO A 218 10.18 1.21 -2.80
C PRO A 218 10.45 2.62 -3.36
N VAL A 219 11.57 2.82 -4.09
CA VAL A 219 11.89 4.13 -4.69
C VAL A 219 10.98 4.41 -5.88
N ARG A 220 10.79 3.44 -6.78
CA ARG A 220 9.89 3.60 -7.94
C ARG A 220 8.43 3.76 -7.52
N ILE A 221 8.04 3.06 -6.47
CA ILE A 221 6.70 3.21 -5.87
C ILE A 221 6.53 4.60 -5.23
N TYR A 222 7.54 5.10 -4.52
CA TYR A 222 7.53 6.48 -4.02
C TYR A 222 7.42 7.50 -5.17
N ASP A 223 8.20 7.33 -6.24
CA ASP A 223 8.16 8.22 -7.41
C ASP A 223 6.77 8.26 -8.05
N PHE A 224 6.03 7.16 -8.07
CA PHE A 224 4.64 7.14 -8.49
C PHE A 224 3.76 8.04 -7.60
N LEU A 225 3.91 7.95 -6.28
CA LEU A 225 3.14 8.78 -5.35
C LEU A 225 3.50 10.28 -5.48
N ASP A 226 4.79 10.59 -5.59
CA ASP A 226 5.30 11.95 -5.73
C ASP A 226 4.88 12.58 -7.07
N SER A 227 5.21 11.93 -8.18
CA SER A 227 4.86 12.43 -9.53
C SER A 227 3.35 12.49 -9.78
N GLY A 228 2.58 11.61 -9.14
CA GLY A 228 1.12 11.63 -9.15
C GLY A 228 0.48 12.69 -8.26
N ASN A 229 1.28 13.48 -7.51
CA ASN A 229 0.79 14.42 -6.48
C ASN A 229 -0.16 13.77 -5.47
N LEU A 230 0.11 12.50 -5.12
CA LEU A 230 -0.72 11.69 -4.22
C LEU A 230 -0.32 11.87 -2.76
N ILE A 231 0.90 12.35 -2.48
CA ILE A 231 1.36 12.68 -1.13
C ILE A 231 0.77 14.05 -0.74
N GLY A 232 -0.13 14.05 0.23
CA GLY A 232 -0.70 15.27 0.81
C GLY A 232 0.14 15.87 1.94
N ILE A 233 -0.19 17.09 2.36
CA ILE A 233 0.44 17.76 3.52
C ILE A 233 0.15 16.98 4.82
N THR A 234 -0.96 16.25 4.86
CA THR A 234 -1.35 15.40 5.98
C THR A 234 -1.54 13.96 5.50
N ARG A 235 -1.36 13.01 6.40
CA ARG A 235 -1.70 11.59 6.16
C ARG A 235 -3.15 11.42 5.70
N TRP A 236 -4.10 12.17 6.27
CA TRP A 236 -5.50 12.17 5.85
C TRP A 236 -5.67 12.64 4.40
N GLY A 237 -5.00 13.73 4.02
CA GLY A 237 -4.99 14.21 2.64
C GLY A 237 -4.38 13.21 1.67
N THR A 238 -3.32 12.50 2.08
CA THR A 238 -2.71 11.40 1.31
C THR A 238 -3.68 10.24 1.09
N ILE A 239 -4.37 9.79 2.14
CA ILE A 239 -5.39 8.73 2.01
C ILE A 239 -6.46 9.16 1.00
N GLY A 240 -7.01 10.37 1.14
CA GLY A 240 -8.07 10.86 0.24
C GLY A 240 -7.64 10.93 -1.22
N ARG A 241 -6.42 11.43 -1.48
CA ARG A 241 -5.84 11.49 -2.84
C ARG A 241 -5.62 10.08 -3.41
N PHE A 242 -5.06 9.19 -2.61
CA PHE A 242 -4.73 7.84 -3.06
C PHE A 242 -5.99 6.97 -3.26
N LEU A 243 -6.98 7.05 -2.36
CA LEU A 243 -8.29 6.42 -2.58
C LEU A 243 -8.99 7.01 -3.82
N GLY A 244 -8.82 8.30 -4.09
CA GLY A 244 -9.28 8.94 -5.32
C GLY A 244 -8.60 8.36 -6.57
N TRP A 245 -7.30 8.11 -6.53
CA TRP A 245 -6.59 7.41 -7.60
C TRP A 245 -7.10 5.97 -7.76
N ILE A 246 -7.30 5.25 -6.66
CA ILE A 246 -7.82 3.88 -6.67
C ILE A 246 -9.18 3.83 -7.36
N ARG A 247 -10.13 4.69 -6.97
CA ARG A 247 -11.44 4.79 -7.61
C ARG A 247 -11.36 4.93 -9.13
N ASN A 248 -10.50 5.84 -9.57
CA ASN A 248 -10.44 6.24 -10.97
C ASN A 248 -9.72 5.20 -11.84
N ASN A 249 -8.78 4.44 -11.26
CA ASN A 249 -7.85 3.61 -12.05
C ASN A 249 -8.04 2.11 -11.83
N LEU A 250 -8.28 1.65 -10.59
CA LEU A 250 -8.29 0.21 -10.30
C LEU A 250 -9.51 -0.50 -10.89
N TYR A 251 -9.29 -1.71 -11.38
CA TYR A 251 -10.32 -2.63 -11.85
C TYR A 251 -10.18 -3.97 -11.11
N HIS A 252 -11.31 -4.50 -10.63
CA HIS A 252 -11.37 -5.85 -10.08
C HIS A 252 -11.05 -6.84 -11.20
N TYR A 253 -10.14 -7.78 -10.97
CA TYR A 253 -9.90 -8.88 -11.91
C TYR A 253 -11.10 -9.84 -11.92
N ASP A 254 -11.43 -10.49 -13.04
CA ASP A 254 -12.71 -11.17 -13.24
C ASP A 254 -12.60 -12.71 -13.33
N SER A 255 -11.76 -13.33 -12.49
CA SER A 255 -11.44 -14.76 -12.64
C SER A 255 -11.03 -15.47 -11.34
N GLY A 256 -10.86 -16.80 -11.39
CA GLY A 256 -10.35 -17.57 -10.25
C GLY A 256 -8.88 -17.27 -9.95
N ASN A 257 -8.45 -17.52 -8.70
CA ASN A 257 -7.08 -17.25 -8.20
C ASN A 257 -6.04 -18.27 -8.71
N THR A 258 -5.95 -18.50 -10.03
CA THR A 258 -5.00 -19.47 -10.62
C THR A 258 -3.82 -18.78 -11.29
N PRO A 259 -2.65 -19.45 -11.41
CA PRO A 259 -1.48 -18.89 -12.08
C PRO A 259 -1.73 -18.41 -13.52
N GLU A 260 -2.56 -19.12 -14.28
CA GLU A 260 -2.89 -18.78 -15.67
C GLU A 260 -3.71 -17.50 -15.74
N ASN A 261 -4.66 -17.34 -14.82
CA ASN A 261 -5.49 -16.15 -14.75
C ASN A 261 -4.67 -14.95 -14.29
N TYR A 262 -3.78 -15.14 -13.32
CA TYR A 262 -2.84 -14.11 -12.90
C TYR A 262 -1.92 -13.70 -14.05
N LYS A 263 -1.41 -14.65 -14.83
CA LYS A 263 -0.58 -14.36 -16.01
C LYS A 263 -1.33 -13.54 -17.05
N LYS A 264 -2.61 -13.79 -17.29
CA LYS A 264 -3.42 -12.99 -18.23
C LYS A 264 -3.59 -11.55 -17.74
N HIS A 265 -3.79 -11.35 -16.45
CA HIS A 265 -4.05 -10.04 -15.86
C HIS A 265 -2.76 -9.23 -15.68
N TRP A 266 -1.75 -9.77 -15.03
CA TRP A 266 -0.55 -9.02 -14.62
C TRP A 266 0.72 -9.40 -15.38
N GLN A 267 0.61 -10.30 -16.36
CA GLN A 267 1.77 -10.93 -17.00
C GLN A 267 2.72 -11.58 -15.99
N TYR A 268 2.17 -11.97 -14.84
CA TYR A 268 2.85 -12.55 -13.69
C TYR A 268 2.01 -13.67 -13.08
N GLN A 269 2.61 -14.80 -12.72
CA GLN A 269 1.87 -16.00 -12.28
C GLN A 269 1.56 -16.03 -10.78
N GLY A 270 2.26 -15.23 -9.97
CA GLY A 270 1.97 -15.05 -8.55
C GLY A 270 1.00 -13.89 -8.30
N TYR A 271 0.88 -13.50 -7.04
CA TYR A 271 0.15 -12.30 -6.64
C TYR A 271 0.70 -11.07 -7.38
N PRO A 272 -0.18 -10.14 -7.79
CA PRO A 272 0.19 -9.03 -8.65
C PRO A 272 1.35 -8.20 -8.08
N PRO A 273 2.46 -8.00 -8.82
CA PRO A 273 3.48 -7.04 -8.45
C PRO A 273 2.87 -5.64 -8.40
N VAL A 274 3.13 -4.90 -7.32
CA VAL A 274 2.56 -3.56 -7.12
C VAL A 274 2.88 -2.63 -8.29
N GLU A 275 4.08 -2.75 -8.87
CA GLU A 275 4.46 -1.95 -10.04
C GLU A 275 3.63 -2.28 -11.29
N ARG A 276 3.17 -3.53 -11.47
CA ARG A 276 2.25 -3.92 -12.55
C ARG A 276 0.83 -3.39 -12.32
N ILE A 277 0.41 -3.25 -11.07
CA ILE A 277 -0.85 -2.56 -10.73
C ILE A 277 -0.73 -1.08 -11.07
N ILE A 278 0.38 -0.42 -10.67
CA ILE A 278 0.63 1.00 -10.96
C ILE A 278 0.71 1.25 -12.47
N SER A 279 1.50 0.47 -13.20
CA SER A 279 1.72 0.68 -14.63
C SER A 279 0.52 0.28 -15.49
N GLY A 280 -0.34 -0.58 -14.94
CA GLY A 280 -1.37 -1.27 -15.71
C GLY A 280 -0.77 -2.30 -16.67
N THR A 281 -1.66 -3.13 -17.20
CA THR A 281 -1.34 -4.29 -18.02
C THR A 281 -2.45 -4.54 -19.04
N THR A 282 -2.12 -5.21 -20.15
CA THR A 282 -3.10 -5.50 -21.22
C THR A 282 -3.62 -6.93 -21.08
N HIS A 283 -4.87 -7.05 -20.65
CA HIS A 283 -5.58 -8.34 -20.64
C HIS A 283 -6.05 -8.71 -22.05
N PRO A 284 -5.94 -9.97 -22.50
CA PRO A 284 -6.32 -10.38 -23.86
C PRO A 284 -7.77 -10.08 -24.25
N LYS A 285 -8.70 -10.04 -23.27
CA LYS A 285 -10.12 -9.75 -23.51
C LYS A 285 -10.57 -8.38 -23.02
N ASN A 286 -9.95 -7.86 -21.97
CA ASN A 286 -10.44 -6.68 -21.24
C ASN A 286 -9.63 -5.41 -21.57
N GLY A 287 -8.61 -5.55 -22.44
CA GLY A 287 -7.73 -4.46 -22.83
C GLY A 287 -6.80 -4.01 -21.71
N PHE A 288 -6.27 -2.79 -21.85
CA PHE A 288 -5.40 -2.17 -20.86
C PHE A 288 -6.19 -1.70 -19.63
N LYS A 289 -5.78 -2.12 -18.43
CA LYS A 289 -6.35 -1.70 -17.14
C LYS A 289 -5.30 -1.78 -16.02
N HIS A 290 -5.60 -1.14 -14.88
CA HIS A 290 -4.88 -1.33 -13.62
C HIS A 290 -5.62 -2.39 -12.78
N PHE A 291 -5.33 -3.67 -13.03
CA PHE A 291 -6.03 -4.76 -12.34
C PHE A 291 -5.53 -4.92 -10.89
N THR A 292 -6.45 -5.26 -9.98
CA THR A 292 -6.16 -5.68 -8.60
C THR A 292 -6.84 -7.02 -8.29
N ALA A 293 -6.21 -7.84 -7.43
CA ALA A 293 -6.69 -9.17 -7.05
C ALA A 293 -7.80 -9.12 -5.99
N GLY A 294 -8.85 -8.31 -6.26
CA GLY A 294 -9.97 -8.04 -5.36
C GLY A 294 -9.55 -7.43 -4.03
N CYS A 295 -10.40 -7.55 -3.01
CA CYS A 295 -10.16 -6.89 -1.72
C CYS A 295 -8.81 -7.24 -1.07
N TRP A 296 -8.38 -8.49 -1.23
CA TRP A 296 -7.09 -8.99 -0.77
C TRP A 296 -5.91 -8.34 -1.51
N GLY A 297 -6.00 -8.24 -2.84
CA GLY A 297 -5.01 -7.55 -3.65
C GLY A 297 -4.97 -6.05 -3.38
N THR A 298 -6.14 -5.43 -3.25
CA THR A 298 -6.26 -3.99 -3.00
C THR A 298 -5.71 -3.63 -1.62
N THR A 299 -5.99 -4.42 -0.58
CA THR A 299 -5.42 -4.18 0.75
C THR A 299 -3.90 -4.35 0.73
N GLY A 300 -3.38 -5.42 0.13
CA GLY A 300 -1.94 -5.62 -0.03
C GLY A 300 -1.27 -4.46 -0.79
N PHE A 301 -1.89 -4.02 -1.88
CA PHE A 301 -1.46 -2.86 -2.66
C PHE A 301 -1.40 -1.59 -1.82
N ILE A 302 -2.46 -1.25 -1.09
CA ILE A 302 -2.50 -0.07 -0.22
C ILE A 302 -1.38 -0.13 0.83
N ARG A 303 -1.19 -1.29 1.47
CA ARG A 303 -0.15 -1.50 2.48
C ARG A 303 1.25 -1.24 1.93
N ILE A 304 1.58 -1.83 0.79
CA ILE A 304 2.91 -1.71 0.17
C ILE A 304 3.15 -0.26 -0.28
N ILE A 305 2.17 0.35 -0.96
CA ILE A 305 2.27 1.73 -1.45
C ILE A 305 2.50 2.70 -0.28
N LEU A 306 1.65 2.68 0.73
CA LEU A 306 1.71 3.65 1.84
C LEU A 306 2.91 3.39 2.77
N LYS A 307 3.43 2.15 2.81
CA LYS A 307 4.67 1.84 3.52
C LYS A 307 5.87 2.61 2.94
N THR A 308 5.93 2.87 1.63
CA THR A 308 7.04 3.65 1.03
C THR A 308 7.12 5.09 1.52
N ILE A 309 6.01 5.65 2.01
CA ILE A 309 5.97 6.99 2.59
C ILE A 309 5.86 6.95 4.11
N ASN A 310 6.32 5.87 4.75
CA ASN A 310 6.31 5.71 6.20
C ASN A 310 4.92 5.81 6.84
N PHE A 311 3.88 5.34 6.14
CA PHE A 311 2.52 5.26 6.68
C PHE A 311 2.14 3.78 6.90
N PRO A 312 2.08 3.30 8.16
CA PRO A 312 1.70 1.93 8.46
C PRO A 312 0.22 1.68 8.14
N VAL A 313 -0.02 0.59 7.41
CA VAL A 313 -1.35 0.06 7.14
C VAL A 313 -1.35 -1.43 7.41
N LEU A 314 -2.37 -1.89 8.11
CA LEU A 314 -2.61 -3.29 8.42
C LEU A 314 -3.71 -3.86 7.52
N LEU A 315 -3.74 -5.18 7.44
CA LEU A 315 -4.85 -5.93 6.85
C LEU A 315 -5.69 -6.49 7.98
N GLU A 316 -6.95 -6.09 8.03
CA GLU A 316 -7.98 -6.75 8.83
C GLU A 316 -8.75 -7.73 7.93
N GLU A 317 -9.04 -8.93 8.44
CA GLU A 317 -9.90 -9.90 7.77
C GLU A 317 -11.19 -10.09 8.56
N ARG A 318 -12.33 -9.99 7.88
CA ARG A 318 -13.65 -10.33 8.44
C ARG A 318 -14.47 -10.99 7.35
N CYS A 319 -15.07 -12.14 7.66
CA CYS A 319 -15.91 -12.89 6.72
C CYS A 319 -15.19 -13.20 5.38
N GLY A 320 -13.89 -13.51 5.41
CA GLY A 320 -13.13 -13.80 4.20
C GLY A 320 -12.84 -12.59 3.30
N HIS A 321 -13.13 -11.37 3.76
CA HIS A 321 -12.85 -10.11 3.08
C HIS A 321 -11.71 -9.35 3.77
N ALA A 322 -10.86 -8.72 2.96
CA ALA A 322 -9.76 -7.90 3.45
C ALA A 322 -10.14 -6.41 3.51
N MET A 323 -9.70 -5.77 4.59
CA MET A 323 -9.98 -4.37 4.93
C MET A 323 -8.68 -3.67 5.33
N PRO A 324 -8.32 -2.54 4.69
CA PRO A 324 -7.19 -1.74 5.14
C PRO A 324 -7.51 -1.04 6.46
N HIS A 325 -6.61 -1.18 7.41
CA HIS A 325 -6.60 -0.45 8.68
C HIS A 325 -5.42 0.53 8.68
N PHE A 326 -5.71 1.82 8.55
CA PHE A 326 -4.73 2.90 8.56
C PHE A 326 -4.40 3.30 10.00
N VAL A 327 -3.15 3.01 10.42
CA VAL A 327 -2.69 3.24 11.79
C VAL A 327 -2.10 4.64 11.89
N TYR A 328 -2.92 5.63 12.26
CA TYR A 328 -2.49 7.04 12.30
C TYR A 328 -1.75 7.36 13.61
N ASP A 329 -2.41 7.13 14.75
CA ASP A 329 -1.88 7.17 16.12
C ASP A 329 -2.78 6.35 17.06
N LYS A 330 -2.44 6.26 18.35
CA LYS A 330 -3.21 5.46 19.34
C LYS A 330 -4.67 5.89 19.55
N THR A 331 -5.04 7.07 19.07
CA THR A 331 -6.36 7.69 19.26
C THR A 331 -7.11 7.87 17.94
N HIS A 332 -6.44 7.68 16.80
CA HIS A 332 -7.01 7.84 15.48
C HIS A 332 -6.64 6.59 14.66
N GLU A 333 -7.58 5.65 14.60
CA GLU A 333 -7.51 4.50 13.70
C GLU A 333 -8.66 4.61 12.71
N PHE A 334 -8.34 4.33 11.45
CA PHE A 334 -9.27 4.49 10.33
C PHE A 334 -9.31 3.22 9.50
N TYR A 335 -10.47 2.90 8.94
CA TYR A 335 -10.71 1.65 8.23
C TYR A 335 -11.50 1.91 6.96
N LEU A 336 -11.36 1.02 5.97
CA LEU A 336 -12.43 0.79 5.01
C LEU A 336 -13.24 -0.44 5.43
N SER A 337 -14.56 -0.39 5.29
CA SER A 337 -15.42 -1.57 5.51
C SER A 337 -15.19 -2.68 4.48
N HIS A 338 -14.60 -2.37 3.33
CA HIS A 338 -14.17 -3.32 2.33
C HIS A 338 -13.19 -2.64 1.37
N ALA A 339 -12.10 -3.32 0.99
CA ALA A 339 -11.05 -2.68 0.20
C ALA A 339 -11.47 -2.34 -1.24
N ASP A 340 -12.53 -2.96 -1.75
CA ASP A 340 -13.01 -2.68 -3.12
C ASP A 340 -14.00 -1.52 -3.21
N ASP A 341 -14.47 -1.02 -2.06
CA ASP A 341 -15.44 0.07 -1.98
C ASP A 341 -15.06 1.29 -2.83
N PRO A 342 -13.79 1.76 -2.85
CA PRO A 342 -13.43 2.94 -3.61
C PRO A 342 -13.65 2.81 -5.11
N TYR A 343 -13.61 1.60 -5.68
CA TYR A 343 -13.65 1.39 -7.13
C TYR A 343 -14.76 0.43 -7.60
N ASN A 344 -15.70 0.09 -6.71
CA ASN A 344 -16.90 -0.67 -7.09
C ASN A 344 -17.82 0.16 -8.01
N THR A 345 -18.84 -0.48 -8.59
CA THR A 345 -19.76 0.16 -9.56
C THR A 345 -20.61 1.29 -8.99
N LEU A 346 -20.80 1.38 -7.67
CA LEU A 346 -21.54 2.47 -7.01
C LEU A 346 -20.71 3.76 -6.90
N PHE A 347 -19.38 3.65 -6.92
CA PHE A 347 -18.47 4.79 -6.70
C PHE A 347 -17.67 5.15 -7.95
N LYS A 348 -17.31 4.15 -8.76
CA LYS A 348 -16.52 4.34 -9.96
C LYS A 348 -17.34 5.04 -11.05
N HIS A 349 -16.86 6.20 -11.49
CA HIS A 349 -17.47 7.03 -12.55
C HIS A 349 -18.94 7.48 -12.28
N ASN A 350 -19.32 7.67 -11.01
CA ASN A 350 -20.66 8.11 -10.66
C ASN A 350 -20.80 9.62 -10.42
N THR A 351 -22.02 10.14 -10.60
CA THR A 351 -22.41 11.52 -10.28
C THR A 351 -23.49 11.51 -9.18
N PRO A 352 -23.35 12.31 -8.09
CA PRO A 352 -22.19 13.15 -7.78
C PRO A 352 -20.94 12.30 -7.49
N GLN A 353 -19.77 12.89 -7.76
CA GLN A 353 -18.51 12.25 -7.42
C GLN A 353 -18.29 12.33 -5.90
N LEU A 354 -18.37 11.19 -5.23
CA LEU A 354 -18.23 11.07 -3.78
C LEU A 354 -16.83 11.48 -3.31
N ILE A 355 -16.69 12.01 -2.09
CA ILE A 355 -15.36 12.31 -1.55
C ILE A 355 -14.77 10.98 -1.06
N PRO A 356 -13.60 10.52 -1.56
CA PRO A 356 -13.07 9.20 -1.20
C PRO A 356 -12.91 8.96 0.31
N LEU A 357 -12.71 10.03 1.08
CA LEU A 357 -12.58 9.98 2.54
C LEU A 357 -13.89 9.66 3.26
N GLU A 358 -15.06 9.81 2.64
CA GLU A 358 -16.35 9.46 3.26
C GLU A 358 -16.55 7.96 3.40
N LEU A 359 -15.79 7.15 2.64
CA LEU A 359 -15.75 5.70 2.75
C LEU A 359 -15.05 5.21 4.03
N ILE A 360 -14.30 6.09 4.68
CA ILE A 360 -13.55 5.73 5.88
C ILE A 360 -14.49 5.69 7.08
N ILE A 361 -14.35 4.64 7.89
CA ILE A 361 -14.98 4.53 9.20
C ILE A 361 -13.90 4.60 10.29
N ASP A 362 -14.28 5.12 11.45
CA ASP A 362 -13.39 5.17 12.62
C ASP A 362 -13.38 3.84 13.39
N ARG A 363 -12.53 3.79 14.42
CA ARG A 363 -12.41 2.62 15.30
C ARG A 363 -13.73 2.21 15.95
N TYR A 364 -14.51 3.16 16.45
CA TYR A 364 -15.75 2.87 17.16
C TYR A 364 -16.77 2.21 16.23
N LYS A 365 -16.91 2.74 15.01
CA LYS A 365 -17.79 2.18 13.98
C LYS A 365 -17.29 0.81 13.50
N PHE A 366 -15.98 0.64 13.35
CA PHE A 366 -15.39 -0.65 13.00
C PHE A 366 -15.66 -1.71 14.08
N ASP A 367 -15.44 -1.39 15.36
CA ASP A 367 -15.74 -2.30 16.47
C ASP A 367 -17.24 -2.59 16.56
N GLU A 368 -18.11 -1.59 16.37
CA GLU A 368 -19.57 -1.80 16.30
C GLU A 368 -19.98 -2.79 15.21
N TRP A 369 -19.32 -2.74 14.06
CA TRP A 369 -19.69 -3.54 12.88
C TRP A 369 -19.03 -4.92 12.83
N PHE A 370 -17.83 -5.04 13.38
CA PHE A 370 -16.94 -6.18 13.18
C PHE A 370 -16.39 -6.77 14.48
N ASN A 371 -17.04 -6.48 15.63
CA ASN A 371 -16.77 -7.19 16.87
C ASN A 371 -16.95 -8.70 16.66
N LYS A 372 -15.96 -9.48 17.11
CA LYS A 372 -15.92 -10.94 16.98
C LYS A 372 -17.03 -11.66 17.74
N ASP A 373 -17.67 -10.99 18.70
CA ASP A 373 -18.80 -11.52 19.47
C ASP A 373 -20.14 -11.40 18.72
N LEU A 374 -20.18 -10.69 17.59
CA LEU A 374 -21.38 -10.60 16.75
C LEU A 374 -21.59 -11.89 15.94
N PRO A 375 -22.84 -12.23 15.58
CA PRO A 375 -23.10 -13.32 14.65
C PRO A 375 -22.34 -13.13 13.33
N GLU A 376 -21.76 -14.21 12.79
CA GLU A 376 -20.99 -14.18 11.54
C GLU A 376 -21.78 -13.50 10.40
N LYS A 377 -23.07 -13.85 10.25
CA LYS A 377 -23.95 -13.22 9.27
C LYS A 377 -23.99 -11.68 9.43
N THR A 378 -24.05 -11.17 10.66
CA THR A 378 -24.05 -9.73 10.93
C THR A 378 -22.72 -9.09 10.53
N ILE A 379 -21.60 -9.73 10.84
CA ILE A 379 -20.26 -9.27 10.43
C ILE A 379 -20.16 -9.22 8.90
N CYS A 380 -20.57 -10.28 8.21
CA CYS A 380 -20.59 -10.36 6.75
C CYS A 380 -21.46 -9.26 6.12
N ASN A 381 -22.64 -9.00 6.70
CA ASN A 381 -23.55 -7.95 6.24
C ASN A 381 -23.00 -6.53 6.49
N ASN A 382 -21.94 -6.35 7.29
CA ASN A 382 -21.30 -5.04 7.43
C ASN A 382 -20.13 -4.83 6.45
N VAL A 383 -19.67 -5.87 5.74
CA VAL A 383 -18.68 -5.73 4.68
C VAL A 383 -19.24 -4.84 3.56
N GLY A 384 -18.52 -3.78 3.22
CA GLY A 384 -18.95 -2.82 2.19
C GLY A 384 -20.14 -1.94 2.57
N ARG A 385 -20.64 -2.03 3.81
CA ARG A 385 -21.83 -1.31 4.26
C ARG A 385 -21.70 0.21 4.14
N ARG A 386 -20.53 0.78 4.43
CA ARG A 386 -20.33 2.24 4.34
C ARG A 386 -20.57 2.75 2.92
N ALA A 387 -20.16 1.98 1.93
CA ALA A 387 -20.40 2.28 0.53
C ALA A 387 -21.93 2.35 0.21
N LEU A 388 -22.71 1.43 0.78
CA LEU A 388 -24.17 1.40 0.60
C LEU A 388 -24.88 2.55 1.33
N GLU A 389 -24.43 2.88 2.54
CA GLU A 389 -24.97 4.04 3.29
C GLU A 389 -24.79 5.34 2.51
N LEU A 390 -23.62 5.56 1.91
CA LEU A 390 -23.37 6.70 1.04
C LEU A 390 -24.20 6.65 -0.25
N ALA A 391 -24.46 5.46 -0.80
CA ALA A 391 -25.33 5.32 -1.97
C ALA A 391 -26.78 5.75 -1.66
N VAL A 392 -27.28 5.49 -0.45
CA VAL A 392 -28.58 5.98 0.03
C VAL A 392 -28.58 7.50 0.24
N GLU A 393 -27.47 8.06 0.70
CA GLU A 393 -27.33 9.49 0.93
C GLU A 393 -27.29 10.28 -0.39
N TYR A 394 -26.39 9.89 -1.30
CA TYR A 394 -26.05 10.66 -2.51
C TYR A 394 -26.80 10.23 -3.78
N ILE A 395 -27.38 9.03 -3.78
CA ILE A 395 -28.15 8.46 -4.88
C ILE A 395 -27.36 8.52 -6.20
N PRO A 396 -26.19 7.85 -6.30
CA PRO A 396 -25.36 7.91 -7.50
C PRO A 396 -26.11 7.40 -8.73
N ASN A 397 -25.65 7.79 -9.92
CA ASN A 397 -26.26 7.43 -11.20
C ASN A 397 -26.53 5.92 -11.34
N GLU A 398 -25.63 5.05 -10.89
CA GLU A 398 -25.85 3.60 -10.90
C GLU A 398 -27.12 3.17 -10.14
N ILE A 399 -27.40 3.81 -8.99
CA ILE A 399 -28.63 3.58 -8.23
C ILE A 399 -29.86 4.05 -9.03
N LEU A 400 -29.75 5.14 -9.79
CA LEU A 400 -30.85 5.57 -10.66
C LEU A 400 -31.13 4.57 -11.77
N LYS A 401 -30.09 4.02 -12.41
CA LYS A 401 -30.23 3.02 -13.49
C LYS A 401 -30.95 1.77 -13.00
N ILE A 402 -30.51 1.23 -11.87
CA ILE A 402 -31.07 -0.01 -11.32
C ILE A 402 -32.55 0.19 -10.95
N TYR A 403 -32.89 1.32 -10.35
CA TYR A 403 -34.30 1.61 -10.04
C TYR A 403 -35.16 1.81 -11.29
N CYS A 404 -34.64 2.50 -12.31
CA CYS A 404 -35.36 2.66 -13.57
C CYS A 404 -35.55 1.34 -14.33
N ASP A 405 -34.57 0.43 -14.25
CA ASP A 405 -34.71 -0.94 -14.77
C ASP A 405 -35.82 -1.70 -14.02
N ASP A 406 -35.86 -1.60 -12.67
CA ASP A 406 -36.91 -2.18 -11.83
C ASP A 406 -38.31 -1.65 -12.21
N ILE A 407 -38.46 -0.33 -12.37
CA ILE A 407 -39.71 0.29 -12.84
C ILE A 407 -40.10 -0.23 -14.23
N SER A 408 -39.15 -0.31 -15.16
CA SER A 408 -39.43 -0.76 -16.53
C SER A 408 -39.95 -2.19 -16.59
N LYS A 409 -39.62 -2.99 -15.57
CA LYS A 409 -40.05 -4.39 -15.38
C LYS A 409 -41.29 -4.51 -14.48
N GLY A 410 -41.90 -3.40 -14.06
CA GLY A 410 -43.08 -3.38 -13.21
C GLY A 410 -42.84 -3.89 -11.78
N LYS A 411 -41.61 -3.80 -11.28
CA LYS A 411 -41.26 -4.26 -9.93
C LYS A 411 -41.62 -3.21 -8.88
N THR A 412 -42.13 -3.66 -7.74
CA THR A 412 -42.25 -2.79 -6.55
C THR A 412 -40.88 -2.56 -5.90
N HIS A 413 -40.81 -1.67 -4.91
CA HIS A 413 -39.57 -1.42 -4.15
C HIS A 413 -39.04 -2.70 -3.49
N GLU A 414 -39.94 -3.53 -2.95
CA GLU A 414 -39.62 -4.79 -2.27
C GLU A 414 -39.26 -5.92 -3.23
N GLU A 415 -39.76 -5.87 -4.47
CA GLU A 415 -39.53 -6.91 -5.48
C GLU A 415 -38.34 -6.58 -6.40
N GLY A 416 -37.97 -5.31 -6.48
CA GLY A 416 -36.90 -4.80 -7.32
C GLY A 416 -35.51 -5.28 -6.89
N ARG A 417 -34.60 -5.31 -7.86
CA ARG A 417 -33.18 -5.61 -7.65
C ARG A 417 -32.55 -4.61 -6.68
N MET A 418 -33.00 -3.35 -6.72
CA MET A 418 -32.53 -2.30 -5.81
C MET A 418 -32.57 -2.72 -4.35
N TYR A 419 -33.72 -3.18 -3.86
CA TYR A 419 -33.81 -3.66 -2.49
C TYR A 419 -33.22 -5.07 -2.37
N ASN A 420 -33.64 -6.00 -3.24
CA ASN A 420 -33.38 -7.42 -3.03
C ASN A 420 -31.93 -7.86 -3.21
N GLU A 421 -31.19 -7.22 -4.12
CA GLU A 421 -29.80 -7.59 -4.42
C GLU A 421 -28.80 -6.65 -3.74
N ILE A 422 -29.18 -5.39 -3.44
CA ILE A 422 -28.22 -4.36 -3.00
C ILE A 422 -28.41 -4.00 -1.53
N PHE A 423 -29.64 -3.69 -1.09
CA PHE A 423 -29.85 -3.13 0.26
C PHE A 423 -30.34 -4.13 1.30
N ARG A 424 -31.08 -5.18 0.93
CA ARG A 424 -31.83 -6.04 1.85
C ARG A 424 -31.00 -6.58 3.02
N GLU A 425 -29.78 -7.01 2.77
CA GLU A 425 -28.91 -7.57 3.81
C GLU A 425 -28.20 -6.51 4.66
N HIS A 426 -28.20 -5.24 4.23
CA HIS A 426 -27.39 -4.17 4.83
C HIS A 426 -28.22 -3.05 5.48
N ILE A 427 -29.34 -2.68 4.85
CA ILE A 427 -30.22 -1.57 5.24
C ILE A 427 -31.67 -2.06 5.14
N PRO A 428 -32.36 -2.28 6.27
CA PRO A 428 -33.77 -2.68 6.29
C PRO A 428 -34.67 -1.73 5.47
N LEU A 429 -35.70 -2.29 4.82
CA LEU A 429 -36.66 -1.49 4.05
C LEU A 429 -37.31 -0.37 4.87
N VAL A 430 -37.60 -0.62 6.15
CA VAL A 430 -38.18 0.37 7.06
C VAL A 430 -37.27 1.59 7.22
N ASP A 431 -35.95 1.38 7.24
CA ASP A 431 -34.98 2.48 7.35
C ASP A 431 -34.89 3.26 6.04
N LEU A 432 -34.90 2.58 4.88
CA LEU A 432 -34.98 3.24 3.57
C LEU A 432 -36.23 4.12 3.45
N ASN A 433 -37.37 3.63 3.93
CA ASN A 433 -38.62 4.37 3.98
C ASN A 433 -38.51 5.58 4.93
N ALA A 434 -37.94 5.39 6.12
CA ALA A 434 -37.72 6.45 7.09
C ALA A 434 -36.77 7.55 6.58
N PHE A 435 -35.75 7.17 5.78
CA PHE A 435 -34.84 8.11 5.11
C PHE A 435 -35.47 8.81 3.89
N GLY A 436 -36.74 8.52 3.57
CA GLY A 436 -37.42 9.02 2.38
C GLY A 436 -36.66 8.69 1.08
N PHE A 437 -35.90 7.58 1.07
CA PHE A 437 -34.98 7.24 -0.01
C PHE A 437 -35.68 7.18 -1.37
N TRP A 438 -36.81 6.48 -1.44
CA TRP A 438 -37.59 6.31 -2.67
C TRP A 438 -38.10 7.64 -3.24
N ASN A 439 -38.66 8.50 -2.40
CA ASN A 439 -39.15 9.82 -2.81
C ASN A 439 -38.02 10.71 -3.33
N ARG A 440 -36.84 10.68 -2.69
CA ARG A 440 -35.65 11.42 -3.14
C ARG A 440 -35.15 10.90 -4.50
N LEU A 441 -35.18 9.58 -4.68
CA LEU A 441 -34.74 8.92 -5.90
C LEU A 441 -35.67 9.26 -7.07
N GLU A 442 -36.98 9.15 -6.91
CA GLU A 442 -37.98 9.54 -7.92
C GLU A 442 -37.89 11.02 -8.28
N SER A 443 -37.70 11.89 -7.28
CA SER A 443 -37.51 13.33 -7.50
C SER A 443 -36.27 13.61 -8.33
N LYS A 444 -35.16 12.93 -8.04
CA LYS A 444 -33.90 13.06 -8.79
C LYS A 444 -34.08 12.58 -10.24
N ILE A 445 -34.70 11.41 -10.46
CA ILE A 445 -35.00 10.90 -11.80
C ILE A 445 -35.84 11.89 -12.60
N LYS A 446 -36.91 12.43 -11.99
CA LYS A 446 -37.77 13.42 -12.64
C LYS A 446 -36.98 14.68 -13.03
N SER A 447 -36.10 15.15 -12.16
CA SER A 447 -35.26 16.33 -12.43
C SER A 447 -34.26 16.12 -13.57
N LEU A 448 -33.87 14.87 -13.83
CA LEU A 448 -32.93 14.49 -14.88
C LEU A 448 -33.63 14.11 -16.20
N GLY A 449 -34.96 14.25 -16.31
CA GLY A 449 -35.70 13.96 -17.54
C GLY A 449 -36.40 12.59 -17.58
N GLY A 450 -36.47 11.87 -16.45
CA GLY A 450 -37.18 10.61 -16.34
C GLY A 450 -36.36 9.37 -16.67
N CYS A 451 -36.93 8.18 -16.43
CA CYS A 451 -36.19 6.92 -16.58
C CYS A 451 -35.74 6.61 -18.01
N GLU A 452 -36.45 7.09 -19.03
CA GLU A 452 -36.03 6.92 -20.42
C GLU A 452 -34.69 7.63 -20.69
N TYR A 453 -34.47 8.80 -20.10
CA TYR A 453 -33.20 9.51 -20.20
C TYR A 453 -32.09 8.78 -19.44
N ILE A 454 -32.36 8.38 -18.18
CA ILE A 454 -31.39 7.67 -17.32
C ILE A 454 -30.88 6.40 -18.01
N LEU A 455 -31.76 5.60 -18.62
CA LEU A 455 -31.37 4.33 -19.23
C LEU A 455 -30.63 4.48 -20.57
N LYS A 456 -30.69 5.66 -21.22
CA LYS A 456 -30.05 5.92 -22.52
C LYS A 456 -28.73 6.69 -22.40
N GLU A 457 -28.70 7.71 -21.55
CA GLU A 457 -27.66 8.75 -21.57
C GLU A 457 -26.74 8.73 -20.34
N ILE A 458 -27.15 8.03 -19.27
CA ILE A 458 -26.38 7.91 -18.04
C ILE A 458 -25.82 6.50 -17.96
#